data_AF-C5B087-F1
#
_entry.id   AF-C5B087-F1
#
_cell.length_a   1.000
_cell.length_b   1.000
_cell.length_c   1.000
_cell.angle_alpha   90.00
_cell.angle_beta   90.00
_cell.angle_gamma   90.00
#
_symmetry.space_group_name_H-M   'P 1'
#
loop_
_entity.id
_entity.type
_entity.pdbx_description
1 polymer ?
#
loop_
_entity_poly.entity_id
_entity_poly.type
_entity_poly.pdbx_seq_one_letter_code
_entity_poly.pdbx_strand_id
1 'polypeptide(L)'
;MLEGLYDVSRETRQQAPDGASRDLGIIANGQLALHYWITAFGTIRAYAEQLGLSGIGQAMQTSLDEAKAANERHNEIAATIMGA
;
A
#
# COMPACT_ATOMS: atom_id res chain seq x y z
N MET A 1 -5.37 10.37 8.14
CA MET A 1 -5.51 8.98 7.61
C MET A 1 -4.24 8.19 7.82
N LEU A 2 -3.10 8.59 7.22
CA LEU A 2 -1.82 7.87 7.37
C LEU A 2 -1.35 7.78 8.84
N GLU A 3 -1.52 8.82 9.64
CA GLU A 3 -1.27 8.77 11.10
C GLU A 3 -2.15 7.74 11.81
N GLY A 4 -3.43 7.65 11.43
CA GLY A 4 -4.33 6.62 11.96
C GLY A 4 -3.88 5.20 11.58
N LEU A 5 -3.39 4.99 10.35
CA LEU A 5 -2.81 3.70 9.94
C LEU A 5 -1.54 3.37 10.75
N TYR A 6 -0.74 4.38 11.10
CA TYR A 6 0.42 4.18 11.96
C TYR A 6 0.01 3.70 13.36
N ASP A 7 -0.99 4.33 13.98
CA ASP A 7 -1.48 3.93 15.30
C ASP A 7 -2.09 2.52 15.27
N VAL A 8 -2.92 2.21 14.27
CA VAL A 8 -3.49 0.86 14.08
C VAL A 8 -2.39 -0.18 13.89
N SER A 9 -1.37 0.13 13.09
CA SER A 9 -0.23 -0.76 12.88
C SER A 9 0.54 -1.00 14.18
N ARG A 10 0.73 0.03 15.01
CA ARG A 10 1.38 -0.08 16.31
C ARG A 10 0.57 -0.95 17.28
N GLU A 11 -0.73 -0.70 17.41
CA GLU A 11 -1.62 -1.48 18.27
C GLU A 11 -1.71 -2.93 17.84
N THR A 12 -1.85 -3.19 16.54
CA THR A 12 -1.87 -4.54 15.96
C THR A 12 -0.60 -5.31 16.34
N ARG A 13 0.57 -4.68 16.28
CA ARG A 13 1.83 -5.33 16.68
C ARG A 13 1.91 -5.64 18.17
N GLN A 14 1.28 -4.81 19.02
CA GLN A 14 1.30 -4.96 20.48
C GLN A 14 0.29 -6.00 20.98
N GLN A 15 -0.85 -6.13 20.29
CA GLN A 15 -1.98 -6.95 20.71
C GLN A 15 -2.08 -8.30 19.98
N ALA A 16 -1.21 -8.56 18.99
CA ALA A 16 -1.23 -9.81 18.22
C ALA A 16 -1.03 -11.04 19.13
N PRO A 17 -1.87 -12.08 18.99
CA PRO A 17 -1.80 -13.28 19.84
C PRO A 17 -0.58 -14.16 19.56
N ASP A 18 -0.02 -14.08 18.36
CA ASP A 18 1.15 -14.84 17.93
C ASP A 18 1.93 -14.10 16.81
N GLY A 19 3.07 -14.66 16.42
CA GLY A 19 3.95 -14.07 15.40
C GLY A 19 3.32 -14.02 14.01
N ALA A 20 2.54 -15.03 13.61
CA ALA A 20 1.92 -15.06 12.29
C ALA A 20 0.83 -13.98 12.18
N SER A 21 -0.02 -13.88 13.20
CA SER A 21 -1.05 -12.84 13.32
C SER A 21 -0.43 -11.44 13.32
N ARG A 22 0.70 -11.25 14.01
CA ARG A 22 1.44 -9.98 14.01
C ARG A 22 1.93 -9.62 12.61
N ASP A 23 2.58 -10.55 11.93
CA ASP A 23 3.22 -10.30 10.64
C ASP A 23 2.16 -10.08 9.54
N LEU A 24 1.05 -10.85 9.55
CA LEU A 24 -0.11 -10.60 8.70
C LEU A 24 -0.76 -9.24 8.98
N GLY A 25 -0.83 -8.82 10.23
CA GLY A 25 -1.33 -7.50 10.61
C GLY A 25 -0.44 -6.34 10.11
N ILE A 26 0.89 -6.53 10.10
CA ILE A 26 1.83 -5.57 9.50
C ILE A 26 1.59 -5.48 7.99
N ILE A 27 1.46 -6.63 7.32
CA ILE A 27 1.21 -6.70 5.88
C ILE A 27 -0.09 -5.98 5.53
N ALA A 28 -1.18 -6.27 6.24
CA ALA A 28 -2.49 -5.64 6.02
C ALA A 28 -2.41 -4.11 6.14
N ASN A 29 -1.72 -3.59 7.17
CA ASN A 29 -1.52 -2.15 7.34
C ASN A 29 -0.68 -1.53 6.19
N GLY A 30 0.36 -2.25 5.74
CA GLY A 30 1.17 -1.85 4.58
C GLY A 30 0.32 -1.74 3.31
N GLN A 31 -0.54 -2.72 3.05
CA GLN A 31 -1.45 -2.71 1.90
C GLN A 31 -2.50 -1.60 1.97
N LEU A 32 -3.03 -1.27 3.16
CA LEU A 32 -3.92 -0.11 3.33
C LEU A 32 -3.22 1.21 2.96
N ALA A 33 -1.96 1.38 3.37
CA ALA A 33 -1.17 2.56 2.97
C ALA A 33 -0.89 2.56 1.46
N LEU A 34 -0.60 1.41 0.85
CA LEU A 34 -0.39 1.30 -0.59
C LEU A 34 -1.67 1.63 -1.38
N HIS A 35 -2.85 1.17 -0.94
CA HIS A 35 -4.11 1.52 -1.60
C HIS A 35 -4.43 3.02 -1.56
N TYR A 36 -4.09 3.71 -0.47
CA TYR A 36 -4.15 5.17 -0.44
C TYR A 36 -3.29 5.79 -1.55
N TRP A 37 -2.05 5.33 -1.69
CA TRP A 37 -1.13 5.84 -2.72
C TRP A 37 -1.53 5.47 -4.14
N ILE A 38 -2.01 4.25 -4.38
CA ILE A 38 -2.57 3.83 -5.68
C ILE A 38 -3.71 4.76 -6.08
N THR A 39 -4.61 5.09 -5.15
CA THR A 39 -5.72 6.01 -5.40
C THR A 39 -5.21 7.43 -5.69
N ALA A 40 -4.27 7.93 -4.89
CA ALA A 40 -3.70 9.26 -5.03
C ALA A 40 -2.96 9.42 -6.37
N PHE A 41 -2.01 8.54 -6.67
CA PHE A 41 -1.23 8.59 -7.91
C PHE A 41 -2.12 8.40 -9.14
N GLY A 42 -3.11 7.49 -9.10
CA GLY A 42 -4.06 7.31 -10.19
C GLY A 42 -4.86 8.59 -10.50
N THR A 43 -5.32 9.27 -9.45
CA THR A 43 -6.07 10.54 -9.59
C THR A 43 -5.19 11.66 -10.12
N ILE A 44 -3.99 11.85 -9.56
CA ILE A 44 -3.07 12.91 -9.97
C ILE A 44 -2.60 12.68 -11.41
N ARG A 45 -2.28 11.45 -11.79
CA ARG A 45 -1.92 11.09 -13.17
C ARG A 45 -3.02 11.51 -14.15
N ALA A 46 -4.28 11.18 -13.86
CA ALA A 46 -5.40 11.53 -14.72
C ALA A 46 -5.56 13.05 -14.90
N TYR A 47 -5.37 13.82 -13.82
CA TYR A 47 -5.39 15.28 -13.90
C TYR A 47 -4.21 15.84 -14.69
N ALA A 48 -3.01 15.29 -14.50
CA ALA A 48 -1.81 15.70 -15.24
C ALA A 48 -1.98 15.47 -16.75
N GLU A 49 -2.59 14.35 -17.15
CA GLU A 49 -2.91 14.06 -18.55
C GLU A 49 -3.90 15.07 -19.13
N GLN A 50 -4.98 15.40 -18.42
CA GLN A 50 -5.97 16.39 -18.85
C GLN A 50 -5.37 17.80 -19.01
N LEU A 51 -4.38 18.14 -18.19
CA LEU A 51 -3.71 19.45 -18.22
C LEU A 51 -2.49 19.50 -19.16
N GLY A 52 -2.17 18.41 -19.88
CA GLY A 52 -1.01 18.34 -20.76
C GLY A 52 0.34 18.32 -20.03
N LEU A 53 0.35 18.01 -18.73
CA LEU A 53 1.54 17.97 -17.87
C LEU A 53 2.22 16.59 -17.96
N SER A 54 2.73 16.24 -19.14
CA SER A 54 3.22 14.89 -19.47
C SER A 54 4.30 14.36 -18.52
N GLY A 55 5.24 15.22 -18.08
CA GLY A 55 6.29 14.82 -17.12
C GLY A 55 5.73 14.38 -15.76
N ILE A 56 4.70 15.08 -15.26
CA ILE A 56 4.02 14.72 -14.01
C ILE A 56 3.20 13.45 -14.21
N GLY A 57 2.48 13.34 -15.34
CA GLY A 57 1.73 12.13 -15.68
C GLY A 57 2.61 10.88 -15.67
N GLN A 58 3.78 10.95 -16.32
CA GLN A 58 4.73 9.84 -16.35
C GLN A 58 5.28 9.50 -14.96
N ALA A 59 5.65 10.51 -14.16
CA ALA A 59 6.14 10.28 -12.81
C ALA A 59 5.10 9.60 -11.92
N MET A 60 3.84 10.05 -12.00
CA MET A 60 2.74 9.44 -11.23
C MET A 60 2.39 8.03 -11.73
N GLN A 61 2.51 7.76 -13.03
CA GLN A 61 2.35 6.41 -13.57
C GLN A 61 3.41 5.46 -13.00
N THR A 62 4.68 5.88 -12.97
CA THR A 62 5.75 5.08 -12.35
C THR A 62 5.45 4.78 -10.88
N SER A 63 5.08 5.79 -10.09
CA SER A 63 4.74 5.57 -8.67
C SER A 63 3.50 4.70 -8.47
N LEU A 64 2.52 4.80 -9.37
CA LEU A 64 1.33 3.94 -9.37
C LEU A 64 1.70 2.47 -9.60
N ASP A 65 2.57 2.20 -10.58
CA ASP A 65 3.00 0.84 -10.92
C ASP A 65 3.86 0.23 -9.81
N GLU A 66 4.77 1.01 -9.22
CA GLU A 66 5.56 0.59 -8.05
C GLU A 66 4.66 0.24 -6.86
N ALA A 67 3.65 1.06 -6.57
CA ALA A 67 2.73 0.83 -5.47
C ALA A 67 1.89 -0.44 -5.67
N LYS A 68 1.39 -0.68 -6.90
CA LYS A 68 0.68 -1.92 -7.25
C LYS A 68 1.58 -3.15 -7.12
N ALA A 69 2.79 -3.08 -7.68
CA ALA A 69 3.76 -4.18 -7.58
C ALA A 69 4.16 -4.47 -6.12
N ALA A 70 4.23 -3.45 -5.27
CA ALA A 70 4.48 -3.65 -3.85
C ALA A 70 3.30 -4.31 -3.13
N ASN A 71 2.07 -3.94 -3.49
CA ASN A 71 0.85 -4.54 -2.94
C ASN A 71 0.74 -6.02 -3.29
N GLU A 72 1.17 -6.38 -4.50
CA GLU A 72 1.10 -7.76 -4.98
C GLU A 72 2.14 -8.63 -4.28
N ARG A 73 3.35 -8.09 -4.06
CA ARG A 73 4.35 -8.74 -3.20
C ARG A 73 3.87 -8.94 -1.76
N HIS A 74 3.05 -8.02 -1.23
CA HIS A 74 2.44 -8.21 0.09
C HIS A 74 1.45 -9.38 0.11
N ASN A 75 0.67 -9.59 -0.97
CA ASN A 75 -0.20 -10.77 -1.09
C ASN A 75 0.61 -12.08 -1.11
N GLU A 76 1.72 -12.11 -1.84
CA GLU A 76 2.62 -13.28 -1.92
C GLU A 76 3.23 -13.63 -0.55
N ILE A 77 3.70 -12.62 0.19
CA ILE A 77 4.23 -12.81 1.54
C ILE A 77 3.13 -13.31 2.48
N ALA A 78 1.92 -12.73 2.40
CA ALA A 78 0.79 -13.17 3.22
C ALA A 78 0.42 -14.64 2.94
N ALA A 79 0.36 -15.05 1.67
CA ALA A 79 0.10 -16.43 1.27
C ALA A 79 1.15 -17.39 1.85
N THR A 80 2.43 -16.99 1.79
CA THR A 80 3.54 -17.76 2.37
C THR A 80 3.39 -17.95 3.87
N ILE A 81 2.97 -16.91 4.61
CA ILE A 81 2.74 -16.99 6.06
C ILE A 81 1.54 -17.91 6.38
N MET A 82 0.49 -17.85 5.56
CA MET A 82 -0.70 -18.68 5.74
C MET A 82 -0.52 -20.13 5.28
N GLY A 83 0.57 -20.45 4.57
CA GLY A 83 0.81 -21.77 3.98
C GLY A 83 -0.12 -22.09 2.81
N ALA A 84 -0.58 -21.05 2.09
CA ALA A 84 -1.47 -21.13 0.93
C ALA A 84 -0.71 -21.08 -0.41
#